data_AF-A0A1Y1CNP7-F1
#
_entry.id   AF-A0A1Y1CNP7-F1
#
_cell.length_a   1.000
_cell.length_b   1.000
_cell.length_c   1.000
_cell.angle_alpha   90.00
_cell.angle_beta   90.00
_cell.angle_gamma   90.00
#
_symmetry.space_group_name_H-M   'P 1'
#
loop_
_entity.id
_entity.type
_entity.pdbx_description
1 polymer ?
#
loop_
_entity_poly.entity_id
_entity_poly.type
_entity_poly.pdbx_seq_one_letter_code
_entity_poly.pdbx_strand_id
1 'polypeptide(L)'
;MKKLIISLLSLCIMMCTSQALMAQKGLEKKGKEKIEKKHNSQMDSIQKGMKDKKEKFEKKGDAHMDSMKVHKEKHQGKYKDAKESAESKKEEMMGKRDSMKSEMIEKGHAFGKDKELEGNGFGQKRAEQAKMHREKCRKELDETVNKSDEKIKAAKEKIKNAREKLEKEKSEGKATDEMYQEKLEKIKKAEDSVKALEEKVEKAKMEEE
;
A
#
# COMPACT_ATOMS: atom_id res chain seq x y z
N MET A 1 65.00 72.56 -9.97
CA MET A 1 63.53 72.68 -9.79
C MET A 1 62.76 71.40 -10.10
N LYS A 2 63.00 70.72 -11.23
CA LYS A 2 62.29 69.46 -11.59
C LYS A 2 62.40 68.34 -10.52
N LYS A 3 63.56 68.19 -9.88
CA LYS A 3 63.78 67.20 -8.80
C LYS A 3 63.01 67.50 -7.50
N LEU A 4 62.79 68.80 -7.19
CA LEU A 4 61.98 69.22 -6.04
C LEU A 4 60.49 69.00 -6.29
N ILE A 5 60.02 69.22 -7.52
CA ILE A 5 58.62 68.97 -7.91
C ILE A 5 58.29 67.48 -7.86
N ILE A 6 59.20 66.61 -8.33
CA ILE A 6 59.01 65.15 -8.28
C ILE A 6 59.00 64.65 -6.82
N SER A 7 59.86 65.20 -5.96
CA SER A 7 59.88 64.86 -4.53
C SER A 7 58.63 65.34 -3.78
N LEU A 8 58.02 66.45 -4.20
CA LEU A 8 56.77 66.94 -3.59
C LEU A 8 55.56 66.11 -4.04
N LEU A 9 55.55 65.68 -5.31
CA LEU A 9 54.48 64.87 -5.88
C LEU A 9 54.44 63.45 -5.27
N SER A 10 55.59 62.85 -4.97
CA SER A 10 55.64 61.53 -4.31
C SER A 10 55.15 61.55 -2.87
N LEU A 11 55.32 62.68 -2.16
CA LEU A 11 54.83 62.85 -0.79
C LEU A 11 53.29 62.96 -0.75
N CYS A 12 52.68 63.63 -1.72
CA CYS A 12 51.22 63.74 -1.82
C CYS A 12 50.51 62.40 -2.08
N ILE A 13 51.11 61.51 -2.89
CA ILE A 13 50.49 60.21 -3.21
C ILE A 13 50.43 59.31 -1.96
N MET A 14 51.44 59.36 -1.07
CA MET A 14 51.44 58.56 0.16
C MET A 14 50.40 59.02 1.20
N MET A 15 50.05 60.31 1.25
CA MET A 15 49.02 60.79 2.18
C MET A 15 47.59 60.39 1.76
N CYS A 16 47.32 60.31 0.46
CA CYS A 16 45.97 59.98 -0.06
C CYS A 16 45.56 58.51 0.15
N THR A 17 46.49 57.57 0.27
CA THR A 17 46.17 56.14 0.47
C THR A 17 45.70 55.79 1.88
N SER A 18 46.03 56.63 2.88
CA SER A 18 45.69 56.39 4.29
C SER A 18 44.19 56.52 4.60
N GLN A 19 43.46 57.33 3.83
CA GLN A 19 42.04 57.60 4.06
C GLN A 19 41.12 56.48 3.52
N ALA A 20 41.55 55.77 2.47
CA ALA A 20 40.77 54.68 1.86
C ALA A 20 40.65 53.44 2.78
N LEU A 21 41.68 53.15 3.59
CA LEU A 21 41.71 51.97 4.45
C LEU A 21 40.76 52.05 5.66
N MET A 22 40.40 53.27 6.10
CA MET A 22 39.42 53.45 7.19
C MET A 22 37.96 53.33 6.73
N ALA A 23 37.67 53.54 5.43
CA ALA A 23 36.33 53.40 4.88
C ALA A 23 35.87 51.93 4.69
N GLN A 24 36.80 50.99 4.45
CA GLN A 24 36.48 49.56 4.31
C GLN A 24 36.14 48.88 5.65
N LYS A 25 36.79 49.26 6.76
CA LYS A 25 36.51 48.67 8.09
C LYS A 25 35.10 48.96 8.64
N GLY A 26 34.47 50.07 8.21
CA GLY A 26 33.12 50.42 8.63
C GLY A 26 32.01 49.60 7.95
N LEU A 27 32.24 49.18 6.69
CA LEU A 27 31.28 48.37 5.92
C LEU A 27 31.28 46.90 6.36
N GLU A 28 32.44 46.33 6.72
CA GLU A 28 32.51 44.97 7.26
C GLU A 28 31.82 44.83 8.63
N LYS A 29 31.92 45.84 9.52
CA LYS A 29 31.23 45.82 10.81
C LYS A 29 29.70 45.88 10.66
N LYS A 30 29.18 46.76 9.80
CA LYS A 30 27.73 46.85 9.51
C LYS A 30 27.19 45.63 8.76
N GLY A 31 28.02 44.99 7.92
CA GLY A 31 27.68 43.73 7.25
C GLY A 31 27.57 42.58 8.24
N LYS A 32 28.54 42.43 9.15
CA LYS A 32 28.54 41.39 10.20
C LYS A 32 27.37 41.53 11.17
N GLU A 33 27.07 42.74 11.66
CA GLU A 33 25.89 42.96 12.53
C GLU A 33 24.55 42.63 11.85
N LYS A 34 24.40 42.91 10.55
CA LYS A 34 23.18 42.56 9.81
C LYS A 34 23.04 41.05 9.58
N ILE A 35 24.16 40.35 9.37
CA ILE A 35 24.19 38.89 9.23
C ILE A 35 23.89 38.24 10.59
N GLU A 36 24.46 38.76 11.68
CA GLU A 36 24.27 38.25 13.04
C GLU A 36 22.83 38.46 13.54
N LYS A 37 22.22 39.63 13.27
CA LYS A 37 20.78 39.86 13.56
C LYS A 37 19.86 38.94 12.77
N LYS A 38 20.15 38.70 11.47
CA LYS A 38 19.36 37.76 10.66
C LYS A 38 19.52 36.33 11.16
N HIS A 39 20.75 35.91 11.48
CA HIS A 39 21.04 34.59 12.02
C HIS A 39 20.35 34.35 13.37
N ASN A 40 20.39 35.32 14.29
CA ASN A 40 19.70 35.21 15.56
C ASN A 40 18.18 35.18 15.41
N SER A 41 17.59 36.01 14.54
CA SER A 41 16.13 35.94 14.28
C SER A 41 15.70 34.60 13.68
N GLN A 42 16.57 34.00 12.85
CA GLN A 42 16.31 32.71 12.23
C GLN A 42 16.45 31.58 13.26
N MET A 43 17.46 31.62 14.11
CA MET A 43 17.63 30.68 15.22
C MET A 43 16.47 30.75 16.24
N ASP A 44 16.00 31.94 16.59
CA ASP A 44 14.83 32.10 17.47
C ASP A 44 13.56 31.51 16.82
N SER A 45 13.37 31.71 15.52
CA SER A 45 12.22 31.14 14.80
C SER A 45 12.28 29.60 14.73
N ILE A 46 13.47 29.03 14.56
CA ILE A 46 13.71 27.58 14.54
C ILE A 46 13.49 27.01 15.95
N GLN A 47 14.02 27.66 16.98
CA GLN A 47 13.88 27.22 18.37
C GLN A 47 12.41 27.26 18.83
N LYS A 48 11.66 28.29 18.44
CA LYS A 48 10.23 28.39 18.72
C LYS A 48 9.43 27.31 17.98
N GLY A 49 9.72 27.09 16.70
CA GLY A 49 9.11 26.00 15.92
C GLY A 49 9.45 24.59 16.44
N MET A 50 10.64 24.39 17.01
CA MET A 50 11.01 23.12 17.65
C MET A 50 10.29 22.93 18.99
N LYS A 51 10.11 23.98 19.81
CA LYS A 51 9.29 23.90 21.04
C LYS A 51 7.83 23.58 20.73
N ASP A 52 7.22 24.26 19.75
CA ASP A 52 5.83 24.02 19.37
C ASP A 52 5.63 22.61 18.77
N LYS A 53 6.61 22.09 18.03
CA LYS A 53 6.61 20.69 17.56
C LYS A 53 6.78 19.70 18.71
N LYS A 54 7.65 19.99 19.69
CA LYS A 54 7.85 19.14 20.86
C LYS A 54 6.58 19.05 21.71
N GLU A 55 5.91 20.17 21.99
CA GLU A 55 4.63 20.17 22.71
C GLU A 55 3.52 19.43 21.94
N LYS A 56 3.48 19.55 20.60
CA LYS A 56 2.53 18.77 19.78
C LYS A 56 2.85 17.27 19.77
N PHE A 57 4.13 16.89 19.86
CA PHE A 57 4.54 15.49 19.95
C PHE A 57 4.27 14.90 21.33
N GLU A 58 4.49 15.64 22.41
CA GLU A 58 4.16 15.21 23.77
C GLU A 58 2.65 15.03 23.94
N LYS A 59 1.83 16.00 23.51
CA LYS A 59 0.36 15.86 23.53
C LYS A 59 -0.17 14.71 22.69
N LYS A 60 0.49 14.38 21.57
CA LYS A 60 0.13 13.20 20.74
C LYS A 60 0.62 11.89 21.36
N GLY A 61 1.76 11.91 22.06
CA GLY A 61 2.30 10.76 22.78
C GLY A 61 1.42 10.33 23.94
N ASP A 62 0.93 11.28 24.73
CA ASP A 62 0.04 11.00 25.86
C ASP A 62 -1.33 10.45 25.39
N ALA A 63 -1.92 11.04 24.34
CA ALA A 63 -3.16 10.52 23.74
C ALA A 63 -2.99 9.11 23.10
N HIS A 64 -1.79 8.82 22.58
CA HIS A 64 -1.46 7.49 22.06
C HIS A 64 -1.26 6.46 23.18
N MET A 65 -0.70 6.85 24.33
CA MET A 65 -0.55 5.95 25.48
C MET A 65 -1.88 5.60 26.13
N ASP A 66 -2.80 6.56 26.27
CA ASP A 66 -4.13 6.31 26.83
C ASP A 66 -4.97 5.42 25.91
N SER A 67 -4.94 5.65 24.59
CA SER A 67 -5.61 4.78 23.63
C SER A 67 -5.01 3.37 23.58
N MET A 68 -3.70 3.22 23.77
CA MET A 68 -3.02 1.92 23.82
C MET A 68 -3.33 1.12 25.10
N LYS A 69 -3.50 1.78 26.25
CA LYS A 69 -3.96 1.14 27.50
C LYS A 69 -5.40 0.62 27.37
N VAL A 70 -6.30 1.42 26.80
CA VAL A 70 -7.69 1.02 26.56
C VAL A 70 -7.79 -0.13 25.54
N HIS A 71 -6.92 -0.16 24.53
CA HIS A 71 -6.87 -1.26 23.56
C HIS A 71 -6.33 -2.57 24.17
N LYS A 72 -5.35 -2.48 25.09
CA LYS A 72 -4.76 -3.64 25.75
C LYS A 72 -5.73 -4.34 26.72
N GLU A 73 -6.52 -3.57 27.46
CA GLU A 73 -7.56 -4.13 28.36
C GLU A 73 -8.73 -4.73 27.58
N LYS A 74 -9.18 -4.10 26.48
CA LYS A 74 -10.21 -4.68 25.59
C LYS A 74 -9.74 -5.95 24.86
N HIS A 75 -8.45 -6.10 24.56
CA HIS A 75 -7.92 -7.32 23.95
C HIS A 75 -7.79 -8.48 24.92
N GLN A 76 -7.49 -8.24 26.20
CA GLN A 76 -7.39 -9.32 27.20
C GLN A 76 -8.74 -9.95 27.53
N GLY A 77 -9.82 -9.16 27.61
CA GLY A 77 -11.18 -9.68 27.79
C GLY A 77 -11.63 -10.53 26.59
N LYS A 78 -11.47 -10.00 25.36
CA LYS A 78 -11.81 -10.72 24.13
C LYS A 78 -10.98 -12.00 23.91
N TYR A 79 -9.75 -12.07 24.40
CA TYR A 79 -8.94 -13.29 24.29
C TYR A 79 -9.42 -14.41 25.22
N LYS A 80 -9.93 -14.07 26.42
CA LYS A 80 -10.51 -15.06 27.34
C LYS A 80 -11.85 -15.57 26.82
N ASP A 81 -12.73 -14.67 26.39
CA ASP A 81 -14.03 -15.04 25.82
C ASP A 81 -13.88 -15.82 24.49
N ALA A 82 -12.89 -15.46 23.66
CA ALA A 82 -12.59 -16.21 22.43
C ALA A 82 -11.96 -17.57 22.72
N LYS A 83 -11.17 -17.71 23.79
CA LYS A 83 -10.58 -19.00 24.17
C LYS A 83 -11.64 -19.95 24.73
N GLU A 84 -12.53 -19.45 25.58
CA GLU A 84 -13.64 -20.23 26.15
C GLU A 84 -14.68 -20.59 25.08
N SER A 85 -14.98 -19.67 24.14
CA SER A 85 -15.82 -19.96 22.97
C SER A 85 -15.16 -20.92 21.96
N ALA A 86 -13.82 -20.91 21.85
CA ALA A 86 -13.09 -21.84 21.00
C ALA A 86 -13.01 -23.24 21.62
N GLU A 87 -12.85 -23.35 22.94
CA GLU A 87 -12.88 -24.63 23.66
C GLU A 87 -14.27 -25.26 23.62
N SER A 88 -15.35 -24.49 23.83
CA SER A 88 -16.72 -25.01 23.71
C SER A 88 -17.07 -25.43 22.27
N LYS A 89 -16.65 -24.65 21.26
CA LYS A 89 -16.80 -25.04 19.85
C LYS A 89 -15.95 -26.25 19.47
N LYS A 90 -14.80 -26.46 20.11
CA LYS A 90 -13.94 -27.62 19.86
C LYS A 90 -14.56 -28.89 20.42
N GLU A 91 -15.15 -28.84 21.61
CA GLU A 91 -15.92 -29.96 22.18
C GLU A 91 -17.19 -30.26 21.35
N GLU A 92 -17.94 -29.23 20.94
CA GLU A 92 -19.11 -29.40 20.06
C GLU A 92 -18.70 -29.98 18.68
N MET A 93 -17.57 -29.54 18.12
CA MET A 93 -17.02 -30.12 16.89
C MET A 93 -16.54 -31.55 17.08
N MET A 94 -15.94 -31.92 18.22
CA MET A 94 -15.54 -33.32 18.46
C MET A 94 -16.78 -34.22 18.57
N GLY A 95 -17.81 -33.80 19.31
CA GLY A 95 -19.07 -34.55 19.40
C GLY A 95 -19.76 -34.72 18.05
N LYS A 96 -19.80 -33.66 17.21
CA LYS A 96 -20.32 -33.74 15.83
C LYS A 96 -19.42 -34.58 14.91
N ARG A 97 -18.11 -34.62 15.14
CA ARG A 97 -17.18 -35.42 14.33
C ARG A 97 -17.34 -36.90 14.63
N ASP A 98 -17.55 -37.28 15.89
CA ASP A 98 -17.77 -38.67 16.27
C ASP A 98 -19.16 -39.16 15.82
N SER A 99 -20.19 -38.31 15.88
CA SER A 99 -21.50 -38.64 15.28
C SER A 99 -21.44 -38.73 13.76
N MET A 100 -20.75 -37.81 13.07
CA MET A 100 -20.53 -37.89 11.62
C MET A 100 -19.65 -39.06 11.22
N LYS A 101 -18.68 -39.46 12.05
CA LYS A 101 -17.84 -40.64 11.80
C LYS A 101 -18.64 -41.93 11.98
N SER A 102 -19.51 -42.00 12.99
CA SER A 102 -20.48 -43.10 13.13
C SER A 102 -21.41 -43.17 11.92
N GLU A 103 -21.99 -42.04 11.50
CA GLU A 103 -22.82 -41.96 10.29
C GLU A 103 -22.05 -42.28 9.00
N MET A 104 -20.77 -41.90 8.87
CA MET A 104 -19.94 -42.21 7.70
C MET A 104 -19.45 -43.66 7.69
N ILE A 105 -19.27 -44.30 8.85
CA ILE A 105 -18.97 -45.73 8.95
C ILE A 105 -20.23 -46.53 8.60
N GLU A 106 -21.40 -46.06 9.02
CA GLU A 106 -22.69 -46.65 8.63
C GLU A 106 -23.04 -46.37 7.16
N LYS A 107 -22.62 -45.22 6.62
CA LYS A 107 -22.63 -44.82 5.20
C LYS A 107 -21.27 -45.06 4.54
N GLY A 108 -20.63 -46.19 4.83
CA GLY A 108 -19.37 -46.54 4.18
C GLY A 108 -19.51 -46.43 2.65
N HIS A 109 -18.66 -45.62 2.02
CA HIS A 109 -18.49 -45.56 0.56
C HIS A 109 -17.78 -46.82 0.01
N ALA A 110 -18.11 -47.98 0.56
CA ALA A 110 -17.60 -49.28 0.18
C ALA A 110 -18.80 -50.16 -0.16
N PHE A 111 -19.08 -50.26 -1.46
CA PHE A 111 -19.96 -51.25 -2.09
C PHE A 111 -21.48 -51.17 -1.76
N GLY A 112 -22.23 -50.62 -2.73
CA GLY A 112 -23.62 -50.96 -3.06
C GLY A 112 -24.56 -51.38 -1.92
N LYS A 113 -25.18 -50.40 -1.25
CA LYS A 113 -26.38 -50.65 -0.43
C LYS A 113 -27.68 -50.70 -1.25
N ASP A 114 -27.69 -50.12 -2.46
CA ASP A 114 -28.80 -50.31 -3.42
C ASP A 114 -28.52 -51.51 -4.32
N LYS A 115 -28.57 -52.72 -3.75
CA LYS A 115 -28.54 -53.99 -4.51
C LYS A 115 -29.90 -54.37 -5.10
N GLU A 116 -30.90 -53.49 -5.10
CA GLU A 116 -32.22 -53.80 -5.69
C GLU A 116 -32.17 -54.03 -7.21
N LEU A 117 -31.06 -53.65 -7.87
CA LEU A 117 -30.75 -54.07 -9.23
C LEU A 117 -29.50 -54.93 -9.21
N GLU A 118 -29.64 -56.25 -9.26
CA GLU A 118 -28.48 -57.13 -9.36
C GLU A 118 -28.02 -57.26 -10.83
N GLY A 119 -26.71 -57.29 -11.06
CA GLY A 119 -26.11 -57.53 -12.38
C GLY A 119 -26.05 -56.33 -13.33
N ASN A 120 -26.49 -56.51 -14.57
CA ASN A 120 -26.27 -55.58 -15.70
C ASN A 120 -26.90 -54.18 -15.48
N GLY A 121 -28.07 -54.11 -14.85
CA GLY A 121 -28.79 -52.85 -14.60
C GLY A 121 -28.08 -51.91 -13.62
N PHE A 122 -27.34 -52.43 -12.64
CA PHE A 122 -26.54 -51.61 -11.71
C PHE A 122 -25.35 -50.96 -12.41
N GLY A 123 -24.66 -51.74 -13.27
CA GLY A 123 -23.55 -51.23 -14.08
C GLY A 123 -24.00 -50.09 -15.01
N GLN A 124 -25.15 -50.25 -15.65
CA GLN A 124 -25.74 -49.23 -16.52
C GLN A 124 -26.08 -47.95 -15.74
N LYS A 125 -26.80 -48.05 -14.62
CA LYS A 125 -27.13 -46.88 -13.79
C LYS A 125 -25.90 -46.15 -13.28
N ARG A 126 -24.85 -46.86 -12.88
CA ARG A 126 -23.60 -46.23 -12.41
C ARG A 126 -22.84 -45.54 -13.54
N ALA A 127 -22.81 -46.15 -14.73
CA ALA A 127 -22.22 -45.54 -15.91
C ALA A 127 -22.99 -44.28 -16.34
N GLU A 128 -24.33 -44.31 -16.31
CA GLU A 128 -25.19 -43.15 -16.55
C GLU A 128 -24.95 -42.05 -15.52
N GLN A 129 -24.92 -42.37 -14.22
CA GLN A 129 -24.61 -41.41 -13.17
C GLN A 129 -23.22 -40.78 -13.36
N ALA A 130 -22.20 -41.56 -13.73
CA ALA A 130 -20.87 -41.06 -14.01
C ALA A 130 -20.85 -40.13 -15.24
N LYS A 131 -21.57 -40.47 -16.31
CA LYS A 131 -21.72 -39.60 -17.49
C LYS A 131 -22.43 -38.29 -17.12
N MET A 132 -23.56 -38.37 -16.43
CA MET A 132 -24.31 -37.21 -15.96
C MET A 132 -23.47 -36.32 -15.04
N HIS A 133 -22.66 -36.91 -14.16
CA HIS A 133 -21.77 -36.15 -13.29
C HIS A 133 -20.67 -35.44 -14.09
N ARG A 134 -20.04 -36.13 -15.04
CA ARG A 134 -19.04 -35.53 -15.94
C ARG A 134 -19.61 -34.36 -16.73
N GLU A 135 -20.81 -34.52 -17.29
CA GLU A 135 -21.49 -33.44 -18.01
C GLU A 135 -21.82 -32.25 -17.10
N LYS A 136 -22.27 -32.49 -15.87
CA LYS A 136 -22.50 -31.41 -14.90
C LYS A 136 -21.21 -30.68 -14.56
N CYS A 137 -20.14 -31.40 -14.26
CA CYS A 137 -18.84 -30.79 -13.96
C CYS A 137 -18.33 -29.95 -15.13
N ARG A 138 -18.49 -30.43 -16.37
CA ARG A 138 -18.13 -29.67 -17.58
C ARG A 138 -18.92 -28.37 -17.68
N LYS A 139 -20.26 -28.43 -17.53
CA LYS A 139 -21.10 -27.23 -17.55
C LYS A 139 -20.75 -26.23 -16.44
N GLU A 140 -20.48 -26.71 -15.23
CA GLU A 140 -20.06 -25.86 -14.12
C GLU A 140 -18.69 -25.20 -14.37
N LEU A 141 -17.76 -25.91 -15.02
CA LEU A 141 -16.48 -25.39 -15.45
C LEU A 141 -16.67 -24.31 -16.53
N ASP A 142 -17.40 -24.62 -17.60
CA ASP A 142 -17.77 -23.69 -18.68
C ASP A 142 -18.39 -22.39 -18.11
N GLU A 143 -19.36 -22.50 -17.20
CA GLU A 143 -19.97 -21.34 -16.56
C GLU A 143 -18.97 -20.51 -15.74
N THR A 144 -18.04 -21.17 -15.04
CA THR A 144 -17.05 -20.50 -14.20
C THR A 144 -16.02 -19.77 -15.06
N VAL A 145 -15.60 -20.38 -16.16
CA VAL A 145 -14.70 -19.79 -17.16
C VAL A 145 -15.36 -18.57 -17.80
N ASN A 146 -16.62 -18.69 -18.25
CA ASN A 146 -17.37 -17.58 -18.83
C ASN A 146 -17.55 -16.41 -17.85
N LYS A 147 -17.94 -16.69 -16.60
CA LYS A 147 -18.05 -15.66 -15.54
C LYS A 147 -16.70 -14.98 -15.26
N SER A 148 -15.59 -15.70 -15.40
CA SER A 148 -14.25 -15.16 -15.20
C SER A 148 -13.84 -14.26 -16.37
N ASP A 149 -14.14 -14.65 -17.62
CA ASP A 149 -13.91 -13.83 -18.81
C ASP A 149 -14.67 -12.51 -18.76
N GLU A 150 -15.95 -12.53 -18.36
CA GLU A 150 -16.76 -11.32 -18.20
C GLU A 150 -16.14 -10.36 -17.18
N LYS A 151 -15.67 -10.89 -16.05
CA LYS A 151 -14.99 -10.09 -15.02
C LYS A 151 -13.67 -9.51 -15.53
N ILE A 152 -12.90 -10.28 -16.30
CA ILE A 152 -11.65 -9.82 -16.92
C ILE A 152 -11.94 -8.70 -17.92
N LYS A 153 -12.94 -8.85 -18.79
CA LYS A 153 -13.37 -7.81 -19.74
C LYS A 153 -13.77 -6.53 -19.01
N ALA A 154 -14.64 -6.63 -18.00
CA ALA A 154 -15.05 -5.49 -17.19
C ALA A 154 -13.88 -4.81 -16.46
N ALA A 155 -12.90 -5.59 -15.97
CA ALA A 155 -11.70 -5.05 -15.34
C ALA A 155 -10.81 -4.31 -16.34
N LYS A 156 -10.60 -4.87 -17.54
CA LYS A 156 -9.85 -4.22 -18.63
C LYS A 156 -10.47 -2.88 -19.04
N GLU A 157 -11.80 -2.82 -19.17
CA GLU A 157 -12.49 -1.57 -19.47
C GLU A 157 -12.32 -0.52 -18.36
N LYS A 158 -12.43 -0.93 -17.09
CA LYS A 158 -12.20 -0.02 -15.94
C LYS A 158 -10.77 0.53 -15.92
N ILE A 159 -9.78 -0.31 -16.21
CA ILE A 159 -8.38 0.11 -16.30
C ILE A 159 -8.17 1.06 -17.47
N LYS A 160 -8.70 0.76 -18.65
CA LYS A 160 -8.64 1.65 -19.82
C LYS A 160 -9.24 3.02 -19.49
N ASN A 161 -10.43 3.06 -18.90
CA ASN A 161 -11.08 4.28 -18.46
C ASN A 161 -10.25 5.04 -17.41
N ALA A 162 -9.58 4.33 -16.49
CA ALA A 162 -8.71 4.94 -15.50
C ALA A 162 -7.45 5.56 -16.14
N ARG A 163 -6.86 4.91 -17.15
CA ARG A 163 -5.75 5.47 -17.94
C ARG A 163 -6.15 6.75 -18.67
N GLU A 164 -7.26 6.70 -19.40
CA GLU A 164 -7.76 7.87 -20.15
C GLU A 164 -8.07 9.05 -19.22
N LYS A 165 -8.65 8.80 -18.04
CA LYS A 165 -8.88 9.84 -17.03
C LYS A 165 -7.56 10.41 -16.50
N LEU A 166 -6.58 9.57 -16.22
CA LEU A 166 -5.28 10.01 -15.73
C LEU A 166 -4.52 10.86 -16.75
N GLU A 167 -4.58 10.49 -18.04
CA GLU A 167 -4.01 11.27 -19.13
C GLU A 167 -4.71 12.63 -19.29
N LYS A 168 -6.04 12.66 -19.21
CA LYS A 168 -6.81 13.92 -19.20
C LYS A 168 -6.43 14.81 -18.03
N GLU A 169 -6.38 14.27 -16.80
CA GLU A 169 -5.96 15.00 -15.60
C GLU A 169 -4.55 15.60 -15.73
N LYS A 170 -3.62 14.87 -16.36
CA LYS A 170 -2.27 15.36 -16.65
C LYS A 170 -2.30 16.49 -17.67
N SER A 171 -3.05 16.33 -18.77
CA SER A 171 -3.16 17.35 -19.82
C SER A 171 -3.83 18.64 -19.33
N GLU A 172 -4.76 18.53 -18.38
CA GLU A 172 -5.43 19.65 -17.72
C GLU A 172 -4.57 20.29 -16.62
N GLY A 173 -3.38 19.75 -16.33
CA GLY A 173 -2.48 20.27 -15.28
C GLY A 173 -3.00 20.07 -13.85
N LYS A 174 -3.99 19.20 -13.63
CA LYS A 174 -4.60 18.94 -12.32
C LYS A 174 -3.79 17.98 -11.45
N ALA A 175 -2.88 17.21 -12.05
CA ALA A 175 -2.02 16.26 -11.36
C ALA A 175 -0.56 16.75 -11.39
N THR A 176 0.11 16.72 -10.23
CA THR A 176 1.57 16.87 -10.19
C THR A 176 2.25 15.62 -10.75
N ASP A 177 3.49 15.75 -11.22
CA ASP A 177 4.22 14.62 -11.81
C ASP A 177 4.35 13.43 -10.85
N GLU A 178 4.56 13.69 -9.56
CA GLU A 178 4.60 12.67 -8.51
C GLU A 178 3.26 11.93 -8.39
N MET A 179 2.14 12.66 -8.34
CA MET A 179 0.80 12.07 -8.26
C MET A 179 0.44 11.27 -9.53
N TYR A 180 0.90 11.73 -10.69
CA TYR A 180 0.70 11.02 -11.95
C TYR A 180 1.44 9.67 -11.95
N GLN A 181 2.71 9.65 -11.54
CA GLN A 181 3.50 8.42 -11.46
C GLN A 181 2.90 7.43 -10.47
N GLU A 182 2.49 7.88 -9.28
CA GLU A 182 1.88 6.99 -8.28
C GLU A 182 0.58 6.35 -8.79
N LYS A 183 -0.29 7.14 -9.45
CA LYS A 183 -1.53 6.61 -10.06
C LYS A 183 -1.22 5.67 -11.23
N LEU A 184 -0.23 5.98 -12.06
CA LEU A 184 0.20 5.15 -13.18
C LEU A 184 0.72 3.79 -12.70
N GLU A 185 1.52 3.76 -11.64
CA GLU A 185 2.01 2.51 -11.04
C GLU A 185 0.87 1.65 -10.50
N LYS A 186 -0.12 2.25 -9.85
CA LYS A 186 -1.31 1.52 -9.37
C LYS A 186 -2.09 0.91 -10.53
N ILE A 187 -2.25 1.64 -11.62
CA ILE A 187 -2.89 1.14 -12.84
C ILE A 187 -2.08 -0.01 -13.43
N LYS A 188 -0.76 0.11 -13.56
CA LYS A 188 0.12 -0.96 -14.06
C LYS A 188 0.01 -2.24 -13.23
N LYS A 189 0.05 -2.13 -11.89
CA LYS A 189 -0.13 -3.28 -10.99
C LYS A 189 -1.50 -3.96 -11.20
N ALA A 190 -2.54 -3.18 -11.43
CA ALA A 190 -3.87 -3.71 -11.73
C ALA A 190 -3.89 -4.44 -13.09
N GLU A 191 -3.21 -3.91 -14.11
CA GLU A 191 -3.08 -4.56 -15.42
C GLU A 191 -2.33 -5.88 -15.34
N ASP A 192 -1.19 -5.90 -14.65
CA ASP A 192 -0.40 -7.12 -14.46
C ASP A 192 -1.22 -8.19 -13.75
N SER A 193 -2.02 -7.78 -12.76
CA SER A 193 -2.92 -8.69 -12.03
C SER A 193 -4.03 -9.25 -12.93
N VAL A 194 -4.64 -8.41 -13.78
CA VAL A 194 -5.67 -8.84 -14.74
C VAL A 194 -5.08 -9.75 -15.81
N LYS A 195 -3.87 -9.46 -16.31
CA LYS A 195 -3.15 -10.29 -17.27
C LYS A 195 -2.81 -11.67 -16.69
N ALA A 196 -2.34 -11.72 -15.44
CA ALA A 196 -2.08 -12.97 -14.75
C ALA A 196 -3.37 -13.81 -14.53
N LEU A 197 -4.53 -13.17 -14.36
CA LEU A 197 -5.82 -13.86 -14.30
C LEU A 197 -6.23 -14.40 -15.68
N GLU A 198 -6.04 -13.62 -16.73
CA GLU A 198 -6.31 -14.03 -18.11
C GLU A 198 -5.49 -15.27 -18.50
N GLU A 199 -4.19 -15.27 -18.20
CA GLU A 199 -3.33 -16.45 -18.45
C GLU A 199 -3.80 -17.69 -17.70
N LYS A 200 -4.36 -17.54 -16.49
CA LYS A 200 -4.92 -18.67 -15.73
C LYS A 200 -6.21 -19.19 -16.35
N VAL A 201 -7.07 -18.29 -16.83
CA VAL A 201 -8.33 -18.66 -17.48
C VAL A 201 -8.06 -19.31 -18.84
N GLU A 202 -7.09 -18.81 -19.61
CA GLU A 202 -6.65 -19.44 -20.86
C GLU A 202 -6.08 -20.84 -20.63
N LYS A 203 -5.24 -21.03 -19.59
CA LYS A 203 -4.76 -22.36 -19.22
C LYS A 203 -5.90 -23.31 -18.85
N ALA A 204 -6.87 -22.84 -18.07
CA ALA A 204 -8.04 -23.64 -17.70
C ALA A 204 -8.87 -24.07 -18.93
N LYS A 205 -8.97 -23.22 -19.96
CA LYS A 205 -9.63 -23.57 -21.23
C LYS A 205 -8.85 -24.61 -22.02
N MET A 206 -7.53 -24.48 -22.10
CA MET A 206 -6.68 -25.44 -22.83
C MET A 206 -6.63 -26.81 -22.16
N GLU A 207 -6.79 -26.89 -20.83
CA GLU A 207 -6.89 -28.16 -20.10
C GLU A 207 -8.26 -28.85 -20.28
N GLU A 208 -9.26 -28.15 -20.84
CA GLU A 208 -10.60 -28.67 -21.11
C GLU A 208 -10.75 -29.30 -22.51
N GLU A 209 -9.84 -28.97 -23.45
CA GLU A 209 -9.75 -29.54 -24.81
C GLU A 209 -8.94 -30.85 -24.85
#